data_AF-A0A2N6K3M4-F1
#
_entry.id   AF-A0A2N6K3M4-F1
#
_cell.length_a   1.000
_cell.length_b   1.000
_cell.length_c   1.000
_cell.angle_alpha   90.00
_cell.angle_beta   90.00
_cell.angle_gamma   90.00
#
_symmetry.space_group_name_H-M   'P 1'
#
loop_
_entity.id
_entity.type
_entity.pdbx_description
1 polymer ?
#
loop_
_entity_poly.entity_id
_entity_poly.type
_entity_poly.pdbx_seq_one_letter_code
_entity_poly.pdbx_strand_id
1 'polypeptide(L)'
;MPDSLLTTFAEKQQVFANLREILEIHGGVWITPDLTTQDDLNHLRQISPGLQRLNQTASIVSHRPINNYHFENLDHVKRFAYEQGFWVEEYSTLDVMDQLTCLEALGINSDVASSILACLSVFALTLCNSA
;
A
#
# COMPACT_ATOMS: atom_id res chain seq x y z
N MET A 1 12.22 7.04 8.72
CA MET A 1 11.19 5.99 8.86
C MET A 1 11.40 4.97 7.76
N PRO A 2 11.75 3.71 8.07
CA PRO A 2 11.62 2.62 7.12
C PRO A 2 10.42 1.71 7.48
N ASP A 3 9.79 1.20 6.42
CA ASP A 3 9.00 -0.03 6.33
C ASP A 3 7.54 -0.01 6.78
N SER A 4 6.69 0.46 5.86
CA SER A 4 5.23 0.34 5.88
C SER A 4 4.69 -1.09 5.78
N LEU A 5 5.54 -2.09 5.55
CA LEU A 5 5.13 -3.49 5.41
C LEU A 5 4.93 -4.23 6.74
N LEU A 6 5.24 -3.61 7.89
CA LEU A 6 5.42 -4.34 9.16
C LEU A 6 4.71 -3.73 10.38
N THR A 7 3.73 -2.85 10.19
CA THR A 7 2.97 -2.25 11.30
C THR A 7 1.75 -3.09 11.69
N THR A 8 1.62 -3.37 12.97
CA THR A 8 0.42 -3.96 13.60
C THR A 8 -0.82 -3.11 13.33
N PHE A 9 -2.02 -3.70 13.45
CA PHE A 9 -3.26 -2.94 13.33
C PHE A 9 -3.37 -1.82 14.37
N ALA A 10 -2.87 -2.02 15.59
CA ALA A 10 -2.83 -0.98 16.61
C ALA A 10 -1.92 0.19 16.22
N GLU A 11 -0.72 -0.09 15.66
CA GLU A 11 0.15 0.95 15.12
C GLU A 11 -0.51 1.68 13.95
N LYS A 12 -1.21 0.97 13.05
CA LYS A 12 -1.99 1.59 11.97
C LYS A 12 -3.08 2.52 12.51
N GLN A 13 -3.84 2.09 13.52
CA GLN A 13 -4.86 2.93 14.17
C GLN A 13 -4.24 4.22 14.72
N GLN A 14 -3.06 4.13 15.36
CA GLN A 14 -2.36 5.31 15.86
C GLN A 14 -1.92 6.24 14.72
N VAL A 15 -1.40 5.69 13.61
CA VAL A 15 -1.05 6.50 12.43
C VAL A 15 -2.27 7.22 11.89
N PHE A 16 -3.40 6.53 11.74
CA PHE A 16 -4.65 7.13 11.28
C PHE A 16 -5.19 8.20 12.25
N ALA A 17 -5.07 7.99 13.56
CA ALA A 17 -5.43 9.01 14.56
C ALA A 17 -4.58 10.28 14.40
N ASN A 18 -3.27 10.13 14.26
CA ASN A 18 -2.35 11.26 14.04
C ASN A 18 -2.67 12.00 12.74
N LEU A 19 -2.93 11.25 11.66
CA LEU A 19 -3.28 11.84 10.36
C LEU A 19 -4.59 12.61 10.42
N ARG A 20 -5.58 12.10 11.15
CA ARG A 20 -6.86 12.78 11.35
C ARG A 20 -6.66 14.10 12.07
N GLU A 21 -5.88 14.14 13.15
CA GLU A 21 -5.57 15.40 13.84
C GLU A 21 -4.92 16.44 12.92
N ILE A 22 -3.96 16.01 12.08
CA ILE A 22 -3.29 16.91 11.13
C ILE A 22 -4.28 17.43 10.07
N LEU A 23 -5.08 16.54 9.49
CA LEU A 23 -6.01 16.87 8.40
C LEU A 23 -7.24 17.63 8.90
N GLU A 24 -7.65 17.48 10.16
CA GLU A 24 -8.71 18.31 10.78
C GLU A 24 -8.29 19.77 10.89
N ILE A 25 -7.00 20.04 11.11
CA ILE A 25 -6.44 21.40 11.24
C ILE A 25 -6.15 22.01 9.86
N HIS A 26 -5.57 21.22 8.96
CA HIS A 26 -4.99 21.74 7.71
C HIS A 26 -5.81 21.41 6.46
N GLY A 27 -6.79 20.51 6.56
CA GLY A 27 -7.46 19.91 5.40
C GLY A 27 -6.51 19.04 4.56
N GLY A 28 -7.03 18.56 3.43
CA GLY A 28 -6.24 17.85 2.42
C GLY A 28 -6.54 16.36 2.32
N VAL A 29 -5.62 15.65 1.65
CA VAL A 29 -5.74 14.23 1.31
C VAL A 29 -4.44 13.54 1.71
N TRP A 30 -4.54 12.39 2.37
CA TRP A 30 -3.38 11.53 2.59
C TRP A 30 -3.29 10.51 1.46
N ILE A 31 -2.15 10.46 0.79
CA ILE A 31 -1.88 9.54 -0.32
C ILE A 31 -0.86 8.50 0.16
N THR A 32 -1.17 7.21 0.04
CA THR A 32 -0.29 6.14 0.49
C THR A 32 -0.43 4.86 -0.35
N PRO A 33 0.65 4.13 -0.64
CA PRO A 33 0.59 2.77 -1.19
C PRO A 33 0.48 1.69 -0.08
N ASP A 34 0.46 2.08 1.20
CA ASP A 34 0.77 1.19 2.34
C ASP A 34 -0.44 0.37 2.85
N LEU A 35 -1.48 0.24 2.05
CA LEU A 35 -2.69 -0.54 2.37
C LEU A 35 -2.75 -1.86 1.60
N THR A 36 -1.59 -2.38 1.19
CA THR A 36 -1.44 -3.65 0.45
C THR A 36 -2.14 -4.81 1.16
N THR A 37 -2.88 -5.59 0.39
CA THR A 37 -3.64 -6.74 0.87
C THR A 37 -2.85 -8.05 0.76
N GLN A 38 -3.31 -9.11 1.43
CA GLN A 38 -2.78 -10.45 1.24
C GLN A 38 -2.96 -10.93 -0.20
N ASP A 39 -4.07 -10.59 -0.84
CA ASP A 39 -4.34 -10.95 -2.23
C ASP A 39 -3.28 -10.33 -3.16
N ASP A 40 -3.00 -9.03 -3.03
CA ASP A 40 -1.96 -8.34 -3.80
C ASP A 40 -0.59 -9.01 -3.64
N LEU A 41 -0.23 -9.34 -2.40
CA LEU A 41 1.03 -10.02 -2.09
C LEU A 41 1.08 -11.44 -2.68
N ASN A 42 -0.04 -12.16 -2.67
CA ASN A 42 -0.13 -13.49 -3.26
C ASN A 42 0.04 -13.43 -4.78
N HIS A 43 -0.55 -12.44 -5.46
CA HIS A 43 -0.35 -12.21 -6.88
C HIS A 43 1.09 -11.82 -7.20
N LEU A 44 1.69 -10.88 -6.46
CA LEU A 44 3.09 -10.49 -6.63
C LEU A 44 4.06 -11.66 -6.46
N ARG A 45 3.79 -12.60 -5.54
CA ARG A 45 4.59 -13.82 -5.35
C ARG A 45 4.56 -14.74 -6.57
N GLN A 46 3.45 -14.80 -7.29
CA GLN A 46 3.35 -15.60 -8.51
C GLN A 46 4.13 -14.98 -9.67
N ILE A 47 4.19 -13.65 -9.73
CA ILE A 47 4.83 -12.90 -10.81
C ILE A 47 6.35 -12.78 -10.60
N SER A 48 6.80 -12.60 -9.35
CA SER A 48 8.23 -12.40 -9.04
C SER A 48 8.68 -13.19 -7.81
N PRO A 49 9.29 -14.38 -8.01
CA PRO A 49 9.95 -15.13 -6.94
C PRO A 49 11.08 -14.33 -6.26
N GLY A 50 11.65 -13.35 -6.95
CA GLY A 50 12.65 -12.43 -6.38
C GLY A 50 12.09 -11.55 -5.26
N LEU A 51 10.84 -11.10 -5.37
CA LEU A 51 10.16 -10.32 -4.33
C LEU A 51 9.88 -11.16 -3.08
N GLN A 52 9.61 -12.46 -3.23
CA GLN A 52 9.44 -13.36 -2.09
C GLN A 52 10.72 -13.43 -1.24
N ARG A 53 11.89 -13.55 -1.89
CA ARG A 53 13.18 -13.56 -1.19
C ARG A 53 13.45 -12.23 -0.48
N LEU A 54 13.16 -11.11 -1.15
CA LEU A 54 13.30 -9.77 -0.57
C LEU A 54 12.43 -9.64 0.70
N ASN A 55 11.18 -10.06 0.64
CA ASN A 55 10.26 -10.05 1.78
C ASN A 55 10.77 -10.92 2.93
N GLN A 56 11.23 -12.14 2.66
CA GLN A 56 11.83 -13.00 3.69
C GLN A 56 13.05 -12.36 4.34
N THR A 57 13.94 -11.75 3.56
CA THR A 57 15.10 -11.02 4.08
C THR A 57 14.67 -9.84 4.93
N ALA A 58 13.68 -9.05 4.49
CA ALA A 58 13.14 -7.93 5.26
C ALA A 58 12.58 -8.39 6.61
N SER A 59 11.83 -9.50 6.65
CA SER A 59 11.32 -10.08 7.89
C SER A 59 12.43 -10.48 8.87
N ILE A 60 13.48 -11.13 8.36
CA ILE A 60 14.63 -11.57 9.18
C ILE A 60 15.38 -10.37 9.75
N VAL A 61 15.70 -9.38 8.91
CA VAL A 61 16.46 -8.19 9.32
C VAL A 61 15.65 -7.33 10.31
N SER A 62 14.37 -7.12 10.03
CA SER A 62 13.48 -6.32 10.88
C SER A 62 13.03 -7.02 12.16
N HIS A 63 13.25 -8.33 12.28
CA HIS A 63 12.70 -9.17 13.35
C HIS A 63 11.16 -9.09 13.46
N ARG A 64 10.47 -8.74 12.37
CA ARG A 64 9.01 -8.64 12.33
C ARG A 64 8.44 -9.70 11.38
N PRO A 65 7.53 -10.58 11.85
CA PRO A 65 6.93 -11.60 11.00
C PRO A 65 5.88 -11.01 10.06
N ILE A 66 5.98 -11.26 8.76
CA ILE A 66 5.14 -10.64 7.72
C ILE A 66 3.66 -11.01 7.81
N ASN A 67 3.32 -12.18 8.37
CA ASN A 67 2.02 -12.79 8.10
C ASN A 67 0.81 -12.19 8.85
N ASN A 68 1.01 -11.40 9.91
CA ASN A 68 -0.10 -10.93 10.77
C ASN A 68 -0.48 -9.45 10.58
N TYR A 69 0.12 -8.76 9.61
CA TYR A 69 0.04 -7.31 9.51
C TYR A 69 -0.62 -6.81 8.22
N HIS A 70 -1.08 -7.71 7.35
CA HIS A 70 -1.71 -7.32 6.09
C HIS A 70 -3.23 -7.30 6.21
N PHE A 71 -3.85 -6.42 5.42
CA PHE A 71 -5.29 -6.49 5.17
C PHE A 71 -5.61 -7.75 4.38
N GLU A 72 -6.81 -8.28 4.56
CA GLU A 72 -7.23 -9.49 3.84
C GLU A 72 -7.46 -9.16 2.37
N ASN A 73 -8.24 -8.12 2.11
CA ASN A 73 -8.65 -7.64 0.79
C ASN A 73 -9.03 -6.15 0.86
N LEU A 74 -9.43 -5.58 -0.26
CA LEU A 74 -9.81 -4.17 -0.39
C LEU A 74 -11.01 -3.79 0.51
N ASP A 75 -11.97 -4.69 0.71
CA ASP A 75 -13.12 -4.41 1.57
C ASP A 75 -12.69 -4.27 3.04
N HIS A 76 -11.71 -5.07 3.48
CA HIS A 76 -11.11 -4.91 4.81
C HIS A 76 -10.40 -3.55 4.92
N VAL A 77 -9.65 -3.12 3.89
CA VAL A 77 -9.01 -1.79 3.85
C VAL A 77 -10.06 -0.67 4.01
N LYS A 78 -11.10 -0.69 3.18
CA LYS A 78 -12.16 0.34 3.18
C LYS A 78 -12.89 0.40 4.52
N ARG A 79 -13.25 -0.76 5.08
CA ARG A 79 -13.89 -0.84 6.40
C ARG A 79 -12.99 -0.29 7.50
N PHE A 80 -11.73 -0.73 7.55
CA PHE A 80 -10.78 -0.25 8.56
C PHE A 80 -10.62 1.27 8.50
N ALA A 81 -10.39 1.82 7.30
CA ALA A 81 -10.21 3.26 7.13
C ALA A 81 -11.46 4.06 7.51
N TYR A 82 -12.65 3.56 7.14
CA TYR A 82 -13.92 4.17 7.53
C TYR A 82 -14.11 4.21 9.05
N GLU A 83 -13.78 3.11 9.76
CA GLU A 83 -13.80 3.06 11.23
C GLU A 83 -12.82 4.07 11.86
N GLN A 84 -11.78 4.48 11.13
CA GLN A 84 -10.83 5.52 11.57
C GLN A 84 -11.24 6.95 11.14
N GLY A 85 -12.36 7.11 10.43
CA GLY A 85 -12.89 8.41 10.01
C GLY A 85 -12.50 8.87 8.61
N PHE A 86 -12.12 7.96 7.71
CA PHE A 86 -11.70 8.27 6.34
C PHE A 86 -12.56 7.60 5.27
N TRP A 87 -12.84 8.34 4.20
CA TRP A 87 -13.17 7.78 2.90
C TRP A 87 -11.89 7.38 2.17
N VAL A 88 -11.95 6.28 1.40
CA VAL A 88 -10.81 5.74 0.65
C VAL A 88 -11.17 5.62 -0.82
N GLU A 89 -10.35 6.22 -1.66
CA GLU A 89 -10.33 5.98 -3.09
C GLU A 89 -9.05 5.21 -3.46
N GLU A 90 -9.18 4.24 -4.36
CA GLU A 90 -8.08 3.42 -4.85
C GLU A 90 -7.74 3.83 -6.29
N TYR A 91 -6.43 3.94 -6.57
CA TYR A 91 -5.87 4.27 -7.88
C TYR A 91 -4.89 3.18 -8.28
N SER A 92 -5.10 2.56 -9.45
CA SER A 92 -4.20 1.51 -9.94
C SER A 92 -2.88 2.12 -10.38
N THR A 93 -1.76 1.51 -9.99
CA THR A 93 -0.45 1.95 -10.50
C THR A 93 -0.26 1.57 -11.99
N LEU A 94 -1.10 0.67 -12.52
CA LEU A 94 -1.09 0.36 -13.95
C LEU A 94 -1.49 1.57 -14.81
N ASP A 95 -2.30 2.50 -14.27
CA ASP A 95 -2.79 3.68 -14.99
C ASP A 95 -1.66 4.66 -15.38
N VAL A 96 -0.50 4.55 -14.74
CA VAL A 96 0.68 5.37 -15.05
C VAL A 96 1.73 4.66 -15.92
N MET A 97 1.46 3.43 -16.37
CA MET A 97 2.40 2.63 -17.15
C MET A 97 2.92 3.37 -18.38
N ASP A 98 2.02 3.99 -19.14
CA ASP A 98 2.36 4.74 -20.36
C ASP A 98 3.14 6.04 -20.08
N GLN A 99 3.25 6.45 -18.81
CA GLN A 99 4.00 7.61 -18.36
C GLN A 99 5.41 7.25 -17.88
N LEU A 100 5.75 5.96 -17.79
CA LEU A 100 7.05 5.50 -17.31
C LEU A 100 8.13 5.63 -18.38
N THR A 101 8.99 6.63 -18.23
CA THR A 101 10.15 6.85 -19.13
C THR A 101 11.37 6.01 -18.74
N CYS A 102 11.33 5.29 -17.61
CA CYS A 102 12.48 4.57 -17.07
C CYS A 102 12.66 3.15 -17.63
N LEU A 103 11.64 2.57 -18.25
CA LEU A 103 11.64 1.16 -18.64
C LEU A 103 12.74 0.86 -19.67
N GLU A 104 12.83 1.67 -20.73
CA GLU A 104 13.87 1.54 -21.75
C GLU A 104 15.26 1.77 -21.16
N ALA A 105 15.43 2.84 -20.37
CA ALA A 105 16.71 3.22 -19.77
C ALA A 105 17.26 2.15 -18.81
N LEU A 106 16.39 1.42 -18.14
CA LEU A 106 16.75 0.35 -17.20
C LEU A 106 16.71 -1.05 -17.84
N GLY A 107 16.37 -1.16 -19.13
CA GLY A 107 16.20 -2.44 -19.82
C GLY A 107 15.11 -3.33 -19.20
N ILE A 108 14.09 -2.73 -18.58
CA ILE A 108 12.99 -3.44 -17.94
C ILE A 108 11.97 -3.84 -19.00
N ASN A 109 11.59 -5.12 -19.02
CA ASN A 109 10.54 -5.61 -19.90
C ASN A 109 9.18 -5.02 -19.50
N SER A 110 8.48 -4.42 -20.47
CA SER A 110 7.19 -3.76 -20.27
C SER A 110 6.11 -4.69 -19.73
N ASP A 111 6.03 -5.93 -20.21
CA ASP A 111 5.01 -6.91 -19.77
C ASP A 111 5.23 -7.32 -18.32
N VAL A 112 6.50 -7.44 -17.91
CA VAL A 112 6.87 -7.71 -16.52
C VAL A 112 6.52 -6.52 -15.63
N ALA A 113 6.82 -5.31 -16.07
CA ALA A 113 6.45 -4.09 -15.34
C ALA A 113 4.92 -3.97 -15.21
N SER A 114 4.16 -4.10 -16.30
CA SER A 114 2.69 -4.10 -16.27
C SER A 114 2.13 -5.14 -15.30
N SER A 115 2.68 -6.35 -15.31
CA SER A 115 2.24 -7.42 -14.41
C SER A 115 2.47 -7.06 -12.95
N ILE A 116 3.61 -6.45 -12.61
CA ILE A 116 3.90 -5.99 -11.24
C ILE A 116 2.99 -4.83 -10.85
N LEU A 117 2.85 -3.82 -11.70
CA LEU A 117 2.04 -2.62 -11.41
C LEU A 117 0.55 -2.93 -11.30
N ALA A 118 0.06 -3.95 -12.01
CA ALA A 118 -1.31 -4.42 -11.89
C ALA A 118 -1.67 -4.98 -10.49
N CYS A 119 -0.67 -5.30 -9.67
CA CYS A 119 -0.87 -5.76 -8.29
C CYS A 119 -0.63 -4.65 -7.25
N LEU A 120 -0.43 -3.40 -7.69
CA LEU A 120 -0.10 -2.29 -6.82
C LEU A 120 -1.11 -1.17 -6.99
N SER A 121 -1.60 -0.67 -5.86
CA SER A 121 -2.51 0.47 -5.81
C SER A 121 -1.98 1.55 -4.87
N VAL A 122 -2.37 2.78 -5.17
CA VAL A 122 -2.20 3.94 -4.30
C VAL A 122 -3.57 4.37 -3.81
N PHE A 123 -3.65 4.72 -2.53
CA PHE A 123 -4.91 5.08 -1.88
C PHE A 123 -4.90 6.55 -1.53
N ALA A 124 -6.01 7.23 -1.83
CA ALA A 124 -6.27 8.59 -1.40
C ALA A 124 -7.30 8.56 -0.26
N LEU A 125 -6.94 9.14 0.88
CA LEU A 125 -7.76 9.15 2.09
C LEU A 125 -8.18 10.58 2.43
N THR A 126 -9.50 10.77 2.56
CA THR A 126 -10.12 12.06 2.92
C THR A 126 -10.98 11.90 4.15
N LEU A 127 -10.98 12.90 5.04
CA LEU A 127 -11.79 12.83 6.27
C LEU A 127 -13.29 12.79 5.95
N CYS A 128 -14.03 11.90 6.62
CA CYS A 128 -15.47 11.73 6.42
C CYS A 128 -16.29 13.00 6.73
N ASN A 129 -15.79 13.86 7.63
CA ASN A 129 -16.48 15.07 8.09
C ASN A 129 -16.18 16.32 7.23
N SER A 130 -15.50 16.16 6.09
CA SER A 130 -15.08 17.28 5.23
C SER A 130 -16.12 17.70 4.19
N ALA A 131 -17.38 17.34 4.38
CA ALA A 131 -18.48 17.73 3.47
C ALA A 131 -19.10 19.06 3.90
#